data_AF-A0A963MV24-F1
#
_entry.id   AF-A0A963MV24-F1
#
_cell.length_a   1.000
_cell.length_b   1.000
_cell.length_c   1.000
_cell.angle_alpha   90.00
_cell.angle_beta   90.00
_cell.angle_gamma   90.00
#
_symmetry.space_group_name_H-M   'P 1'
#
loop_
_entity.id
_entity.type
_entity.pdbx_description
1 polymer ?
#
loop_
_entity_poly.entity_id
_entity_poly.type
_entity_poly.pdbx_seq_one_letter_code
_entity_poly.pdbx_strand_id
1 'polypeptide(L)'
;MNFSNTQGVYFWGFLVVFGVVMYLISPKVKDEGGFFRGTDAKGRPASTWALMMSIFISWIFAKSVTNAANLGAAYGIVGGLAYATYWLSIPFAGWVIYRLRTREGATGMVPFLIAKYGRFAAMAFSAAILIRLYNEVWSNTAVIGGYYGESGSFAFIASALLFTAAVLLYSLKGGLRSSIFTDVIQAVVFVLFLGLVLIWIVPTHGPVALLTEGHFALDAGADLLLVALLQVLSYPTALRGGFLWPAPHGLSMSIGRTVS
;
A
#
# COMPACT_ATOMS: atom_id res chain seq x y z
N MET A 1 -25.33 -0.98 9.28
CA MET A 1 -25.91 0.13 8.50
C MET A 1 -27.00 -0.43 7.59
N ASN A 2 -28.24 0.04 7.70
CA ASN A 2 -29.32 -0.35 6.77
C ASN A 2 -29.23 0.51 5.52
N PHE A 3 -28.53 0.01 4.50
CA PHE A 3 -28.58 0.61 3.17
C PHE A 3 -30.01 0.49 2.64
N SER A 4 -30.54 1.55 2.03
CA SER A 4 -31.74 1.41 1.21
C SER A 4 -31.50 0.31 0.16
N ASN A 5 -32.54 -0.45 -0.20
CA ASN A 5 -32.41 -1.61 -1.10
C ASN A 5 -31.63 -1.26 -2.39
N THR A 6 -31.80 -0.03 -2.88
CA THR A 6 -31.09 0.54 -4.04
C THR A 6 -29.61 0.84 -3.78
N GLN A 7 -29.24 1.36 -2.60
CA GLN A 7 -27.83 1.59 -2.24
C GLN A 7 -27.05 0.28 -2.15
N GLY A 8 -27.64 -0.76 -1.54
CA GLY A 8 -27.00 -2.08 -1.48
C GLY A 8 -26.69 -2.62 -2.88
N VAL A 9 -27.64 -2.51 -3.82
CA VAL A 9 -27.44 -2.91 -5.21
C VAL A 9 -26.30 -2.13 -5.88
N TYR A 10 -26.15 -0.83 -5.63
CA TYR A 10 -25.03 -0.05 -6.18
C TYR A 10 -23.68 -0.48 -5.62
N PHE A 11 -23.59 -0.78 -4.33
CA PHE A 11 -22.34 -1.26 -3.71
C PHE A 11 -21.92 -2.62 -4.27
N TRP A 12 -22.86 -3.58 -4.31
CA TRP A 12 -22.59 -4.91 -4.88
C TRP A 12 -22.31 -4.87 -6.38
N GLY A 13 -23.06 -4.05 -7.12
CA GLY A 13 -22.84 -3.82 -8.55
C GLY A 13 -21.46 -3.23 -8.81
N PHE A 14 -21.03 -2.24 -8.01
CA PHE A 14 -19.70 -1.67 -8.10
C PHE A 14 -18.60 -2.72 -7.89
N LEU A 15 -18.72 -3.59 -6.88
CA LEU A 15 -17.72 -4.63 -6.61
C LEU A 15 -17.56 -5.60 -7.79
N VAL A 16 -18.67 -6.06 -8.36
CA VAL A 16 -18.68 -6.98 -9.50
C VAL A 16 -18.13 -6.30 -10.74
N VAL A 17 -18.61 -5.09 -11.06
CA VAL A 17 -18.14 -4.32 -12.22
C VAL A 17 -16.66 -4.02 -12.09
N PHE A 18 -16.20 -3.58 -10.92
CA PHE A 18 -14.80 -3.33 -10.65
C PHE A 18 -13.93 -4.57 -10.87
N GLY A 19 -14.34 -5.73 -10.31
CA GLY A 19 -13.63 -6.99 -10.48
C GLY A 19 -13.55 -7.42 -11.95
N VAL A 20 -14.67 -7.32 -12.69
CA VAL A 20 -14.73 -7.67 -14.11
C VAL A 20 -13.89 -6.73 -14.96
N VAL A 21 -14.01 -5.41 -14.76
CA VAL A 21 -13.24 -4.40 -15.48
C VAL A 21 -11.74 -4.58 -15.23
N MET A 22 -11.33 -4.76 -13.98
CA MET A 22 -9.92 -5.01 -13.64
C MET A 22 -9.41 -6.30 -14.27
N TYR A 23 -10.22 -7.37 -14.25
CA TYR A 23 -9.88 -8.61 -14.92
C TYR A 23 -9.72 -8.42 -16.44
N LEU A 24 -10.61 -7.67 -17.09
CA LEU A 24 -10.58 -7.47 -18.54
C LEU A 24 -9.40 -6.60 -19.00
N ILE A 25 -9.13 -5.50 -18.30
CA ILE A 25 -8.06 -4.54 -18.64
C ILE A 25 -6.68 -5.09 -18.22
N SER A 26 -6.62 -6.00 -17.24
CA SER A 26 -5.36 -6.64 -16.82
C SER A 26 -4.64 -7.30 -18.01
N PRO A 27 -3.39 -6.87 -18.30
CA PRO A 27 -2.62 -7.39 -19.43
C PRO A 27 -2.20 -8.84 -19.18
N LYS A 28 -2.48 -9.72 -20.15
CA LYS A 28 -2.00 -11.11 -20.12
C LYS A 28 -0.49 -11.13 -20.37
N VAL A 29 0.27 -11.72 -19.46
CA VAL A 29 1.71 -11.93 -19.65
C VAL A 29 1.94 -13.30 -20.29
N LYS A 30 2.79 -13.34 -21.33
CA LYS A 30 3.16 -14.56 -22.05
C LYS A 30 4.58 -15.08 -21.71
N ASP A 31 5.32 -14.38 -20.85
CA ASP A 31 6.75 -14.62 -20.59
C ASP A 31 7.11 -14.51 -19.09
N GLU A 32 8.04 -15.36 -18.61
CA GLU A 32 8.48 -15.41 -17.20
C GLU A 32 9.11 -14.08 -16.74
N GLY A 33 9.81 -13.38 -17.65
CA GLY A 33 10.37 -12.06 -17.40
C GLY A 33 9.30 -11.00 -17.13
N GLY A 34 8.17 -11.05 -17.83
CA GLY A 34 7.03 -10.18 -17.56
C GLY A 34 6.31 -10.50 -16.25
N PHE A 35 6.27 -11.78 -15.86
CA PHE A 35 5.55 -12.26 -14.68
C PHE A 35 6.31 -11.93 -13.40
N PHE A 36 7.61 -12.22 -13.38
CA PHE A 36 8.45 -11.91 -12.23
C PHE A 36 9.00 -10.50 -12.32
N ARG A 37 9.58 -10.06 -13.45
CA ARG A 37 10.36 -8.80 -13.53
C ARG A 37 9.60 -7.57 -14.02
N GLY A 38 8.32 -7.70 -14.36
CA GLY A 38 7.49 -6.58 -14.82
C GLY A 38 7.87 -6.02 -16.19
N THR A 39 8.64 -6.75 -17.01
CA THR A 39 9.08 -6.29 -18.34
C THR A 39 7.98 -6.41 -19.40
N ASP A 40 7.98 -5.50 -20.38
CA ASP A 40 7.11 -5.56 -21.55
C ASP A 40 7.45 -6.74 -22.48
N ALA A 41 6.57 -7.10 -23.41
CA ALA A 41 6.80 -8.14 -24.44
C ALA A 41 8.00 -7.84 -25.37
N LYS A 42 8.58 -6.62 -25.25
CA LYS A 42 9.79 -6.16 -25.92
C LYS A 42 10.99 -6.01 -24.98
N GLY A 43 10.93 -6.55 -23.76
CA GLY A 43 12.03 -6.51 -22.77
C GLY A 43 12.22 -5.16 -22.06
N ARG A 44 11.32 -4.18 -22.25
CA ARG A 44 11.43 -2.86 -21.62
C ARG A 44 10.98 -2.92 -20.15
N PRO A 45 11.74 -2.35 -19.20
CA PRO A 45 11.32 -2.30 -17.79
C PRO A 45 10.06 -1.43 -17.62
N ALA A 46 9.29 -1.67 -16.56
CA ALA A 46 8.20 -0.79 -16.16
C ALA A 46 8.72 0.65 -15.97
N SER A 47 7.96 1.65 -16.41
CA SER A 47 8.41 3.05 -16.31
C SER A 47 8.62 3.43 -14.84
N THR A 48 9.63 4.25 -14.57
CA THR A 48 9.92 4.75 -13.22
C THR A 48 8.69 5.39 -12.56
N TRP A 49 7.85 6.04 -13.36
CA TRP A 49 6.58 6.61 -12.91
C TRP A 49 5.57 5.54 -12.48
N ALA A 50 5.39 4.48 -13.27
CA ALA A 50 4.50 3.37 -12.92
C ALA A 50 4.98 2.64 -11.66
N LEU A 51 6.31 2.49 -11.49
CA LEU A 51 6.90 1.94 -10.27
C LEU A 51 6.63 2.86 -9.07
N MET A 52 6.77 4.17 -9.22
CA MET A 52 6.48 5.12 -8.15
C MET A 52 4.99 5.09 -7.75
N MET A 53 4.08 5.02 -8.72
CA MET A 53 2.63 4.91 -8.47
C MET A 53 2.27 3.58 -7.80
N SER A 54 2.86 2.46 -8.23
CA SER A 54 2.67 1.15 -7.57
C SER A 54 3.21 1.14 -6.16
N ILE A 55 4.39 1.75 -5.92
CA ILE A 55 4.89 1.96 -4.56
C ILE A 55 3.90 2.82 -3.78
N PHE A 56 3.46 3.96 -4.30
CA PHE A 56 2.53 4.85 -3.61
C PHE A 56 1.23 4.16 -3.19
N ILE A 57 0.54 3.48 -4.11
CA ILE A 57 -0.73 2.81 -3.78
C ILE A 57 -0.52 1.62 -2.85
N SER A 58 0.63 0.94 -2.93
CA SER A 58 0.95 -0.14 -1.98
C SER A 58 1.09 0.38 -0.54
N TRP A 59 1.21 1.68 -0.29
CA TRP A 59 1.20 2.27 1.06
C TRP A 59 -0.19 2.74 1.49
N ILE A 60 -1.08 3.02 0.54
CA ILE A 60 -2.43 3.50 0.81
C ILE A 60 -3.42 2.35 0.69
N PHE A 61 -3.57 1.63 1.80
CA PHE A 61 -4.51 0.52 1.92
C PHE A 61 -5.90 0.97 2.40
N ALA A 62 -6.94 0.18 2.11
CA ALA A 62 -8.31 0.45 2.56
C ALA A 62 -8.39 0.64 4.08
N LYS A 63 -7.68 -0.21 4.84
CA LYS A 63 -7.54 -0.05 6.30
C LYS A 63 -6.86 1.25 6.68
N SER A 64 -5.81 1.64 5.97
CA SER A 64 -5.05 2.87 6.22
C SER A 64 -5.95 4.11 6.10
N VAL A 65 -6.72 4.18 5.01
CA VAL A 65 -7.68 5.27 4.76
C VAL A 65 -8.78 5.29 5.81
N THR A 66 -9.36 4.11 6.12
CA THR A 66 -10.44 4.00 7.12
C THR A 66 -9.95 4.40 8.51
N ASN A 67 -8.75 3.98 8.90
CA ASN A 67 -8.15 4.37 10.17
C ASN A 67 -7.89 5.87 10.22
N ALA A 68 -7.32 6.46 9.16
CA ALA A 68 -7.10 7.90 9.09
C ALA A 68 -8.41 8.69 9.24
N ALA A 69 -9.47 8.24 8.56
CA ALA A 69 -10.79 8.86 8.65
C ALA A 69 -11.41 8.72 10.06
N ASN A 70 -11.32 7.54 10.67
CA ASN A 70 -11.83 7.30 12.02
C ASN A 70 -11.06 8.11 13.08
N LEU A 71 -9.73 8.20 12.97
CA LEU A 71 -8.92 9.02 13.88
C LEU A 71 -9.23 10.51 13.68
N GLY A 72 -9.39 10.96 12.42
CA GLY A 72 -9.81 12.31 12.12
C GLY A 72 -11.20 12.64 12.68
N ALA A 73 -12.16 11.71 12.60
CA ALA A 73 -13.49 11.90 13.15
C ALA A 73 -13.51 11.91 14.69
N ALA A 74 -12.66 11.12 15.35
CA ALA A 74 -12.62 11.01 16.80
C ALA A 74 -11.80 12.13 17.48
N TYR A 75 -10.70 12.56 16.86
CA TYR A 75 -9.71 13.47 17.46
C TYR A 75 -9.43 14.72 16.62
N GLY A 76 -10.21 14.97 15.56
CA GLY A 76 -10.04 16.11 14.67
C GLY A 76 -8.67 16.13 13.99
N ILE A 77 -8.09 17.32 13.87
CA ILE A 77 -6.78 17.52 13.23
C ILE A 77 -5.64 16.79 13.94
N VAL A 78 -5.74 16.59 15.26
CA VAL A 78 -4.70 15.90 16.05
C VAL A 78 -4.63 14.43 15.65
N GLY A 79 -5.78 13.76 15.49
CA GLY A 79 -5.85 12.39 14.97
C GLY A 79 -5.33 12.27 13.54
N GLY A 80 -5.67 13.24 12.69
CA GLY A 80 -5.15 13.32 11.32
C GLY A 80 -3.62 13.49 11.27
N LEU A 81 -3.07 14.39 12.10
CA LEU A 81 -1.63 14.62 12.21
C LEU A 81 -0.89 13.43 12.81
N ALA A 82 -1.48 12.75 13.81
CA ALA A 82 -0.92 11.52 14.35
C ALA A 82 -0.79 10.46 13.26
N TYR A 83 -1.80 10.33 12.40
CA TYR A 83 -1.73 9.42 11.26
C TYR A 83 -0.70 9.87 10.20
N ALA A 84 -0.67 11.16 9.86
CA ALA A 84 0.30 11.72 8.92
C ALA A 84 1.75 11.55 9.39
N THR A 85 1.98 11.58 10.70
CA THR A 85 3.30 11.35 11.30
C THR A 85 3.85 9.95 10.96
N TYR A 86 2.99 8.92 10.88
CA TYR A 86 3.42 7.60 10.43
C TYR A 86 4.01 7.61 9.02
N TRP A 87 3.59 8.56 8.17
CA TRP A 87 4.07 8.65 6.78
C TRP A 87 5.49 9.20 6.69
N LEU A 88 6.03 9.81 7.76
CA LEU A 88 7.46 10.14 7.87
C LEU A 88 8.37 8.91 7.82
N SER A 89 7.82 7.71 8.02
CA SER A 89 8.54 6.46 7.79
C SER A 89 8.91 6.24 6.31
N ILE A 90 8.23 6.88 5.35
CA ILE A 90 8.52 6.78 3.90
C ILE A 90 9.91 7.34 3.57
N PRO A 91 10.22 8.62 3.86
CA PRO A 91 11.55 9.17 3.56
C PRO A 91 12.65 8.46 4.34
N PHE A 92 12.38 8.02 5.57
CA PHE A 92 13.35 7.24 6.35
C PHE A 92 13.61 5.87 5.71
N ALA A 93 12.58 5.14 5.26
CA ALA A 93 12.75 3.90 4.53
C ALA A 93 13.55 4.10 3.23
N GLY A 94 13.26 5.18 2.49
CA GLY A 94 14.03 5.58 1.31
C GLY A 94 15.51 5.80 1.63
N TRP A 95 15.80 6.50 2.72
CA TRP A 95 17.17 6.73 3.19
C TRP A 95 17.88 5.42 3.59
N VAL A 96 17.21 4.52 4.31
CA VAL A 96 17.75 3.20 4.68
C VAL A 96 18.06 2.37 3.42
N ILE A 97 17.15 2.31 2.46
CA ILE A 97 17.34 1.58 1.19
C ILE A 97 18.50 2.18 0.41
N TYR A 98 18.57 3.51 0.32
CA TYR A 98 19.66 4.21 -0.36
C TYR A 98 21.01 3.87 0.27
N ARG A 99 21.10 3.91 1.60
CA ARG A 99 22.32 3.55 2.34
C ARG A 99 22.70 2.08 2.12
N LEU A 100 21.74 1.17 2.11
CA LEU A 100 21.99 -0.26 1.90
C LEU A 100 22.52 -0.53 0.48
N ARG A 101 21.96 0.16 -0.52
CA ARG A 101 22.41 0.01 -1.92
C ARG A 101 23.78 0.63 -2.16
N THR A 102 24.04 1.82 -1.60
CA THR A 102 25.29 2.55 -1.85
C THR A 102 26.47 2.03 -1.03
N ARG A 103 26.26 1.59 0.21
CA ARG A 103 27.35 1.15 1.09
C ARG A 103 27.57 -0.36 1.12
N GLU A 104 26.50 -1.16 0.99
CA GLU A 104 26.57 -2.61 1.15
C GLU A 104 26.39 -3.36 -0.19
N GLY A 105 26.13 -2.64 -1.29
CA GLY A 105 25.94 -3.24 -2.63
C GLY A 105 24.75 -4.20 -2.72
N ALA A 106 23.80 -4.12 -1.78
CA ALA A 106 22.71 -5.08 -1.66
C ALA A 106 21.77 -5.05 -2.87
N THR A 107 21.68 -6.17 -3.59
CA THR A 107 20.76 -6.37 -4.73
C THR A 107 19.36 -6.79 -4.29
N GLY A 108 19.22 -7.29 -3.06
CA GLY A 108 18.01 -7.81 -2.45
C GLY A 108 18.20 -7.92 -0.93
N MET A 109 17.12 -7.80 -0.14
CA MET A 109 17.25 -7.90 1.32
C MET A 109 17.60 -9.31 1.77
N VAL A 110 16.97 -10.32 1.17
CA VAL A 110 17.23 -11.72 1.50
C VAL A 110 18.69 -12.10 1.18
N PRO A 111 19.23 -11.80 -0.02
CA PRO A 111 20.67 -11.96 -0.28
C PRO A 111 21.57 -11.20 0.70
N PHE A 112 21.21 -9.95 1.04
CA PHE A 112 21.96 -9.14 2.02
C PHE A 112 21.97 -9.79 3.42
N LEU A 113 20.82 -10.28 3.88
CA LEU A 113 20.69 -10.95 5.17
C LEU A 113 21.42 -12.29 5.18
N ILE A 114 21.39 -13.05 4.08
CA ILE A 114 22.19 -14.27 3.95
C ILE A 114 23.68 -13.95 4.04
N ALA A 115 24.14 -12.92 3.32
CA ALA A 115 25.55 -12.54 3.28
C ALA A 115 26.08 -12.04 4.64
N LYS A 116 25.26 -11.29 5.40
CA LYS A 116 25.68 -10.63 6.64
C LYS A 116 25.34 -11.42 7.92
N TYR A 117 24.22 -12.14 7.93
CA TYR A 117 23.67 -12.80 9.12
C TYR A 117 23.38 -14.30 8.92
N GLY A 118 23.60 -14.84 7.72
CA GLY A 118 23.40 -16.24 7.40
C GLY A 118 21.97 -16.64 7.02
N ARG A 119 21.84 -17.89 6.58
CA ARG A 119 20.59 -18.44 6.00
C ARG A 119 19.44 -18.52 7.01
N PHE A 120 19.74 -18.82 8.27
CA PHE A 120 18.72 -18.90 9.34
C PHE A 120 18.12 -17.52 9.65
N ALA A 121 18.95 -16.48 9.72
CA ALA A 121 18.46 -15.11 9.94
C ALA A 121 17.57 -14.64 8.77
N ALA A 122 17.97 -14.94 7.53
CA ALA A 122 17.16 -14.63 6.35
C ALA A 122 15.83 -15.40 6.32
N MET A 123 15.80 -16.66 6.79
CA MET A 123 14.59 -17.46 6.88
C MET A 123 13.64 -16.91 7.95
N ALA A 124 14.14 -16.65 9.16
CA ALA A 124 13.35 -16.07 10.24
C ALA A 124 12.77 -14.71 9.83
N PHE A 125 13.57 -13.88 9.18
CA PHE A 125 13.14 -12.60 8.62
C PHE A 125 12.05 -12.75 7.55
N SER A 126 12.22 -13.69 6.63
CA SER A 126 11.23 -13.96 5.57
C SER A 126 9.92 -14.49 6.16
N ALA A 127 9.97 -15.34 7.18
CA ALA A 127 8.80 -15.83 7.90
C ALA A 127 8.06 -14.70 8.64
N ALA A 128 8.79 -13.80 9.30
CA ALA A 128 8.21 -12.63 9.96
C ALA A 128 7.47 -11.72 8.97
N ILE A 129 8.07 -11.47 7.80
CA ILE A 129 7.43 -10.72 6.72
C ILE A 129 6.19 -11.44 6.19
N LEU A 130 6.26 -12.75 5.99
CA LEU A 130 5.12 -13.54 5.49
C LEU A 130 3.92 -13.42 6.43
N ILE A 131 4.13 -13.62 7.73
CA ILE A 131 3.07 -13.48 8.76
C ILE A 131 2.49 -12.06 8.72
N ARG A 132 3.35 -11.05 8.59
CA ARG A 132 2.92 -9.64 8.49
C ARG A 132 2.04 -9.40 7.26
N LEU A 133 2.49 -9.83 6.08
CA LEU A 133 1.76 -9.66 4.83
C LEU A 133 0.41 -10.40 4.87
N TYR A 134 0.39 -11.61 5.42
CA TYR A 134 -0.84 -12.37 5.61
C TYR A 134 -1.86 -11.59 6.46
N ASN A 135 -1.43 -11.08 7.61
CA ASN A 135 -2.27 -10.26 8.49
C ASN A 135 -2.73 -8.96 7.81
N GLU A 136 -1.89 -8.35 6.97
CA GLU A 136 -2.23 -7.15 6.21
C GLU A 136 -3.33 -7.44 5.17
N VAL A 137 -3.21 -8.53 4.42
CA VAL A 137 -4.23 -8.96 3.43
C VAL A 137 -5.54 -9.27 4.13
N TRP A 138 -5.50 -10.05 5.22
CA TRP A 138 -6.67 -10.37 6.02
C TRP A 138 -7.37 -9.11 6.52
N SER A 139 -6.60 -8.20 7.14
CA SER A 139 -7.18 -7.01 7.74
C SER A 139 -7.77 -6.04 6.72
N ASN A 140 -7.19 -5.93 5.52
CA ASN A 140 -7.76 -5.10 4.45
C ASN A 140 -9.03 -5.72 3.86
N THR A 141 -9.04 -7.04 3.70
CA THR A 141 -10.22 -7.77 3.25
C THR A 141 -11.37 -7.64 4.25
N ALA A 142 -11.07 -7.67 5.55
CA ALA A 142 -12.06 -7.46 6.61
C ALA A 142 -12.65 -6.04 6.59
N VAL A 143 -11.84 -5.01 6.35
CA VAL A 143 -12.33 -3.63 6.18
C VAL A 143 -13.31 -3.55 5.00
N ILE A 144 -12.95 -4.19 3.88
CA ILE A 144 -13.84 -4.22 2.72
C ILE A 144 -15.14 -4.95 3.06
N GLY A 145 -15.07 -6.12 3.70
CA GLY A 145 -16.24 -6.86 4.14
C GLY A 145 -17.15 -6.06 5.08
N GLY A 146 -16.54 -5.25 5.96
CA GLY A 146 -17.24 -4.35 6.88
C GLY A 146 -18.10 -3.28 6.19
N TYR A 147 -17.80 -2.92 4.94
CA TYR A 147 -18.66 -2.01 4.17
C TYR A 147 -19.96 -2.69 3.69
N TYR A 148 -19.99 -4.01 3.56
CA TYR A 148 -21.15 -4.75 3.03
C TYR A 148 -22.01 -5.41 4.12
N GLY A 149 -21.45 -5.66 5.30
CA GLY A 149 -22.19 -6.27 6.40
C GLY A 149 -21.42 -6.32 7.71
N GLU A 150 -22.12 -6.68 8.78
CA GLU A 150 -21.51 -6.87 10.10
C GLU A 150 -20.55 -8.07 10.08
N SER A 151 -19.52 -8.02 10.93
CA SER A 151 -18.54 -9.10 11.07
C SER A 151 -19.23 -10.43 11.32
N GLY A 152 -18.96 -11.42 10.47
CA GLY A 152 -19.54 -12.76 10.55
C GLY A 152 -20.89 -12.94 9.81
N SER A 153 -21.47 -11.86 9.27
CA SER A 153 -22.66 -11.97 8.41
C SER A 153 -22.34 -12.60 7.05
N PHE A 154 -23.35 -13.15 6.38
CA PHE A 154 -23.20 -13.68 5.02
C PHE A 154 -22.69 -12.61 4.04
N ALA A 155 -23.20 -11.38 4.13
CA ALA A 155 -22.77 -10.27 3.28
C ALA A 155 -21.29 -9.91 3.48
N PHE A 156 -20.81 -9.94 4.72
CA PHE A 156 -19.39 -9.74 5.05
C PHE A 156 -18.52 -10.84 4.43
N ILE A 157 -18.89 -12.11 4.62
CA ILE A 157 -18.09 -13.25 4.12
C ILE A 157 -18.11 -13.29 2.59
N ALA A 158 -19.27 -13.09 1.97
CA ALA A 158 -19.42 -13.13 0.52
C ALA A 158 -18.63 -12.01 -0.17
N SER A 159 -18.68 -10.78 0.36
CA SER A 159 -17.92 -9.65 -0.20
C SER A 159 -16.41 -9.83 -0.01
N ALA A 160 -15.96 -10.32 1.15
CA ALA A 160 -14.57 -10.66 1.42
C ALA A 160 -14.03 -11.71 0.44
N LEU A 161 -14.78 -12.80 0.22
CA LEU A 161 -14.42 -13.86 -0.72
C LEU A 161 -14.41 -13.35 -2.16
N LEU A 162 -15.43 -12.59 -2.58
CA LEU A 162 -15.54 -12.06 -3.93
C LEU A 162 -14.40 -11.08 -4.24
N PHE A 163 -14.09 -10.18 -3.30
CA PHE A 163 -12.97 -9.25 -3.43
C PHE A 163 -11.64 -9.99 -3.52
N THR A 164 -11.41 -10.95 -2.63
CA THR A 164 -10.19 -11.77 -2.63
C THR A 164 -10.04 -12.55 -3.93
N ALA A 165 -11.12 -13.15 -4.42
CA ALA A 165 -11.13 -13.87 -5.68
C ALA A 165 -10.83 -12.95 -6.87
N ALA A 166 -11.43 -11.75 -6.91
CA ALA A 166 -11.15 -10.78 -7.96
C ALA A 166 -9.66 -10.40 -7.99
N VAL A 167 -9.08 -10.07 -6.82
CA VAL A 167 -7.67 -9.74 -6.67
C VAL A 167 -6.77 -10.89 -7.11
N LEU A 168 -7.07 -12.10 -6.65
CA LEU A 168 -6.33 -13.30 -7.01
C LEU A 168 -6.36 -13.56 -8.52
N LEU A 169 -7.54 -13.50 -9.14
CA LEU A 169 -7.75 -13.84 -10.54
C LEU A 169 -6.99 -12.91 -11.48
N TYR A 170 -7.01 -11.58 -11.25
CA TYR A 170 -6.23 -10.68 -12.10
C TYR A 170 -4.73 -10.74 -11.78
N SER A 171 -4.34 -11.04 -10.53
CA SER A 171 -2.92 -11.17 -10.15
C SER A 171 -2.28 -12.41 -10.78
N LEU A 172 -3.00 -13.54 -10.79
CA LEU A 172 -2.57 -14.77 -11.44
C LEU A 172 -2.47 -14.62 -12.97
N LYS A 173 -3.34 -13.79 -13.57
CA LYS A 173 -3.41 -13.60 -15.03
C LYS A 173 -2.18 -12.89 -15.63
N GLY A 174 -1.51 -12.01 -14.88
CA GLY A 174 -0.42 -11.21 -15.44
C GLY A 174 0.73 -10.86 -14.50
N GLY A 175 0.83 -11.51 -13.34
CA GLY A 175 1.98 -11.39 -12.43
C GLY A 175 2.26 -9.95 -12.00
N LEU A 176 3.55 -9.63 -11.81
CA LEU A 176 3.98 -8.31 -11.32
C LEU A 176 3.57 -7.17 -12.26
N ARG A 177 3.61 -7.40 -13.58
CA ARG A 177 3.21 -6.38 -14.56
C ARG A 177 1.73 -6.04 -14.45
N SER A 178 0.86 -7.05 -14.32
CA SER A 178 -0.56 -6.80 -14.09
C SER A 178 -0.77 -6.06 -12.78
N SER A 179 -0.07 -6.45 -11.71
CA SER A 179 -0.14 -5.75 -10.43
C SER A 179 0.21 -4.27 -10.57
N ILE A 180 1.36 -3.93 -11.17
CA ILE A 180 1.77 -2.54 -11.38
C ILE A 180 0.75 -1.76 -12.22
N PHE A 181 0.18 -2.39 -13.24
CA PHE A 181 -0.80 -1.73 -14.10
C PHE A 181 -2.14 -1.49 -13.37
N THR A 182 -2.67 -2.49 -12.67
CA THR A 182 -3.88 -2.34 -11.86
C THR A 182 -3.68 -1.32 -10.73
N ASP A 183 -2.49 -1.30 -10.13
CA ASP A 183 -2.09 -0.36 -9.09
C ASP A 183 -2.15 1.09 -9.58
N VAL A 184 -1.66 1.38 -10.80
CA VAL A 184 -1.73 2.72 -11.39
C VAL A 184 -3.19 3.17 -11.56
N ILE A 185 -4.06 2.30 -12.07
CA ILE A 185 -5.48 2.62 -12.23
C ILE A 185 -6.11 2.89 -10.86
N GLN A 186 -5.86 2.02 -9.88
CA GLN A 186 -6.38 2.17 -8.52
C GLN A 186 -5.88 3.47 -7.86
N ALA A 187 -4.61 3.84 -8.06
CA ALA A 187 -4.06 5.10 -7.56
C ALA A 187 -4.76 6.32 -8.16
N VAL A 188 -4.97 6.33 -9.48
CA VAL A 188 -5.66 7.44 -10.16
C VAL A 188 -7.11 7.54 -9.68
N VAL A 189 -7.84 6.42 -9.66
CA VAL A 189 -9.23 6.37 -9.19
C VAL A 189 -9.33 6.84 -7.74
N PHE A 190 -8.41 6.41 -6.87
CA PHE A 190 -8.36 6.85 -5.48
C PHE A 190 -8.16 8.37 -5.35
N VAL A 191 -7.18 8.94 -6.05
CA VAL A 191 -6.91 10.39 -6.02
C VAL A 191 -8.11 11.19 -6.52
N LEU A 192 -8.78 10.71 -7.58
CA LEU A 192 -9.98 11.34 -8.12
C LEU A 192 -11.13 11.35 -7.10
N PHE A 193 -11.44 10.21 -6.49
CA PHE A 193 -12.49 10.13 -5.47
C PHE A 193 -12.16 10.94 -4.23
N LEU A 194 -10.91 10.90 -3.75
CA LEU A 194 -10.47 11.72 -2.63
C LEU A 194 -10.62 13.21 -2.95
N GLY A 195 -10.21 13.65 -4.14
CA GLY A 195 -10.38 15.02 -4.59
C GLY A 195 -11.84 15.45 -4.64
N LEU A 196 -12.73 14.59 -5.17
CA LEU A 196 -14.17 14.86 -5.23
C LEU A 196 -14.77 15.03 -3.82
N VAL A 197 -14.41 14.13 -2.90
CA VAL A 197 -14.84 14.18 -1.50
C VAL A 197 -14.39 15.49 -0.85
N LEU A 198 -13.13 15.88 -1.03
CA LEU A 198 -12.59 17.13 -0.46
C LEU A 198 -13.25 18.38 -1.04
N ILE A 199 -13.47 18.43 -2.36
CA ILE A 199 -14.15 19.55 -3.03
C ILE A 199 -15.57 19.74 -2.49
N TRP A 200 -16.24 18.65 -2.09
CA TRP A 200 -17.59 18.71 -1.56
C TRP A 200 -17.65 19.02 -0.07
N ILE A 201 -16.76 18.42 0.72
CA ILE A 201 -16.77 18.54 2.19
C ILE A 201 -16.16 19.87 2.68
N VAL A 202 -15.03 20.30 2.11
CA VAL A 202 -14.29 21.46 2.62
C VAL A 202 -15.10 22.77 2.56
N PRO A 203 -15.83 23.09 1.47
CA PRO A 203 -16.68 24.27 1.43
C PRO A 203 -17.89 24.19 2.35
N THR A 204 -18.40 22.98 2.62
CA THR A 204 -19.61 22.73 3.42
C THR A 204 -19.39 22.97 4.91
N HIS A 205 -18.18 22.66 5.42
CA HIS A 205 -17.85 22.83 6.84
C HIS A 205 -16.96 24.04 7.13
N GLY A 206 -16.37 24.65 6.10
CA GLY A 206 -15.46 25.79 6.24
C GLY A 206 -14.04 25.33 6.64
N PRO A 207 -12.99 25.73 5.89
CA PRO A 207 -11.63 25.22 6.12
C PRO A 207 -11.07 25.63 7.50
N VAL A 208 -11.48 26.78 8.03
CA VAL A 208 -11.01 27.25 9.35
C VAL A 208 -11.61 26.41 10.48
N ALA A 209 -12.89 26.06 10.40
CA ALA A 209 -13.55 25.25 11.42
C ALA A 209 -12.91 23.85 11.52
N LEU A 210 -12.63 23.22 10.38
CA LEU A 210 -11.95 21.93 10.30
C LEU A 210 -10.51 21.95 10.86
N LEU A 211 -9.80 23.09 10.74
CA LEU A 211 -8.44 23.23 11.29
C LEU A 211 -8.44 23.50 12.79
N THR A 212 -9.52 24.08 13.33
CA THR A 212 -9.69 24.32 14.78
C THR A 212 -10.38 23.15 15.50
N GLU A 213 -10.93 22.19 14.77
CA GLU A 213 -11.44 20.95 15.34
C GLU A 213 -10.28 20.06 15.82
N GLY A 214 -10.07 20.03 17.14
CA GLY A 214 -9.10 19.17 17.80
C GLY A 214 -8.45 19.86 19.00
N HIS A 215 -8.40 19.17 20.13
CA HIS A 215 -7.69 19.64 21.31
C HIS A 215 -6.35 18.92 21.40
N PHE A 216 -5.25 19.67 21.49
CA PHE A 216 -3.92 19.09 21.74
C PHE A 216 -3.78 18.75 23.22
N ALA A 217 -4.39 17.63 23.62
CA ALA A 217 -4.26 17.06 24.94
C ALA A 217 -3.90 15.57 24.84
N LEU A 218 -3.26 15.02 25.87
CA LEU A 218 -2.79 13.62 25.87
C LEU A 218 -3.94 12.61 25.87
N ASP A 219 -5.13 13.00 26.29
CA ASP A 219 -6.39 12.24 26.21
C ASP A 219 -7.16 12.48 24.90
N ALA A 220 -6.69 13.43 24.08
CA ALA A 220 -7.33 13.87 22.84
C ALA A 220 -6.47 13.61 21.59
N GLY A 221 -5.57 12.61 21.64
CA GLY A 221 -4.80 12.13 20.48
C GLY A 221 -3.35 12.61 20.39
N ALA A 222 -2.88 13.47 21.31
CA ALA A 222 -1.47 13.84 21.34
C ALA A 222 -0.57 12.68 21.79
N ASP A 223 -1.10 11.76 22.59
CA ASP A 223 -0.48 10.47 22.93
C ASP A 223 -0.23 9.62 21.66
N LEU A 224 -1.22 9.55 20.76
CA LEU A 224 -1.11 8.85 19.49
C LEU A 224 -0.02 9.46 18.60
N LEU A 225 0.12 10.79 18.61
CA LEU A 225 1.17 11.49 17.86
C LEU A 225 2.58 11.19 18.42
N LEU A 226 2.73 11.15 19.74
CA LEU A 226 4.00 10.77 20.38
C LEU A 226 4.36 9.31 20.08
N VAL A 227 3.38 8.40 20.17
CA VAL A 227 3.56 7.00 19.78
C VAL A 227 3.93 6.88 18.31
N ALA A 228 3.28 7.65 17.43
CA ALA A 228 3.60 7.66 16.01
C ALA A 228 5.05 8.12 15.76
N LEU A 229 5.50 9.20 16.42
CA LEU A 229 6.89 9.68 16.31
C LEU A 229 7.92 8.63 16.74
N LEU A 230 7.68 7.92 17.85
CA LEU A 230 8.54 6.81 18.28
C LEU A 230 8.53 5.67 17.26
N GLN A 231 7.37 5.39 16.68
CA GLN A 231 7.18 4.33 15.72
C GLN A 231 7.79 4.62 14.34
N VAL A 232 8.00 5.89 13.97
CA VAL A 232 8.67 6.27 12.70
C VAL A 232 10.05 5.63 12.54
N LEU A 233 10.80 5.41 13.64
CA LEU A 233 12.12 4.78 13.59
C LEU A 233 12.05 3.24 13.45
N SER A 234 11.03 2.62 14.03
CA SER A 234 10.86 1.16 14.05
C SER A 234 10.15 0.62 12.81
N TYR A 235 9.24 1.40 12.22
CA TYR A 235 8.39 1.00 11.10
C TYR A 235 9.17 0.66 9.81
N PRO A 236 10.17 1.45 9.37
CA PRO A 236 10.91 1.21 8.13
C PRO A 236 11.66 -0.12 8.07
N THR A 237 12.24 -0.55 9.20
CA THR A 237 12.98 -1.81 9.31
C THR A 237 12.05 -3.00 9.58
N ALA A 238 10.95 -2.82 10.30
CA ALA A 238 9.98 -3.87 10.61
C ALA A 238 8.89 -4.10 9.53
N LEU A 239 8.48 -3.07 8.79
CA LEU A 239 7.35 -3.17 7.85
C LEU A 239 7.73 -3.70 6.47
N ARG A 240 8.92 -3.42 5.93
CA ARG A 240 9.15 -3.57 4.47
C ARG A 240 10.55 -3.95 4.03
N GLY A 241 11.38 -4.51 4.90
CA GLY A 241 12.66 -5.04 4.42
C GLY A 241 12.51 -6.22 3.42
N GLY A 242 11.32 -6.67 3.02
CA GLY A 242 11.15 -7.64 1.94
C GLY A 242 11.20 -7.07 0.52
N PHE A 243 11.12 -5.75 0.33
CA PHE A 243 10.86 -5.11 -0.96
C PHE A 243 12.09 -4.47 -1.61
N LEU A 244 13.25 -5.12 -1.50
CA LEU A 244 14.40 -4.80 -2.35
C LEU A 244 14.26 -5.59 -3.65
N TRP A 245 13.58 -4.98 -4.62
CA TRP A 245 13.50 -5.47 -5.99
C TRP A 245 14.91 -5.72 -6.58
N PRO A 246 15.16 -6.85 -7.28
CA PRO A 246 16.45 -7.09 -7.94
C PRO A 246 16.75 -5.96 -8.91
N ALA A 247 17.95 -5.37 -8.79
CA ALA A 247 18.41 -4.38 -9.75
C ALA A 247 18.23 -4.90 -11.19
N PRO A 248 17.68 -4.11 -12.12
CA PRO A 248 17.77 -4.45 -13.53
C PRO A 248 19.26 -4.53 -13.88
N HIS A 249 19.75 -5.72 -14.23
CA HIS A 249 21.08 -5.87 -14.80
C HIS A 249 21.12 -5.05 -16.09
N GLY A 250 21.81 -3.90 -16.04
CA GLY A 250 21.88 -2.99 -17.17
C GLY A 250 22.23 -1.53 -16.82
N LEU A 251 22.08 -1.09 -15.57
CA LEU A 251 22.58 0.22 -15.13
C LEU A 251 23.92 0.06 -14.41
N SER A 252 24.94 -0.25 -15.19
CA SER A 252 26.31 0.11 -14.83
C SER A 252 26.41 1.64 -14.96
N MET A 253 26.20 2.35 -13.85
CA MET A 253 26.76 3.69 -13.74
C MET A 253 28.26 3.52 -13.58
N SER A 254 28.95 3.53 -14.73
CA SER A 254 30.38 3.77 -14.80
C SER A 254 30.66 5.15 -14.20
N ILE A 255 30.91 5.18 -12.89
CA ILE A 255 31.72 6.24 -12.31
C ILE A 255 33.13 5.67 -12.30
N GLY A 256 33.90 6.07 -13.30
CA GLY A 256 35.27 5.67 -13.50
C GLY A 256 36.07 5.88 -12.22
N ARG A 257 36.69 4.78 -11.75
CA ARG A 257 37.97 4.88 -11.08
C ARG A 257 38.96 5.39 -12.11
N THR A 258 39.39 6.64 -11.97
CA THR A 258 40.73 7.04 -12.40
C THR A 258 41.53 7.33 -11.15
N VAL A 259 42.50 6.45 -10.96
CA VAL A 259 43.60 6.50 -10.00
C VAL A 259 44.50 7.68 -10.35
N SER A 260 44.86 8.48 -9.34
CA SER A 260 46.23 8.92 -9.05
C SER A 260 46.26 9.48 -7.64
#